data_AF-A0A662VL07-F1
#
_entry.id   AF-A0A662VL07-F1
#
_cell.length_a   1.000
_cell.length_b   1.000
_cell.length_c   1.000
_cell.angle_alpha   90.00
_cell.angle_beta   90.00
_cell.angle_gamma   90.00
#
_symmetry.space_group_name_H-M   'P 1'
#
loop_
_entity.id
_entity.type
_entity.pdbx_description
1 polymer ?
#
loop_
_entity_poly.entity_id
_entity_poly.type
_entity_poly.pdbx_seq_one_letter_code
_entity_poly.pdbx_strand_id
1 'polypeptide(L)'
;MAKLTRKTAAEFLSELKRDELKEIASMFGLPISGTKDELVSRILSNTKLSDLAKVLGVKPESKQKKDEMSQAKQKKQDSEVDASKLFKEIVKLLKRITPPKVKNEDELELYVLGLLQGKFASKKIEVVPQTIAVSRGKTTQPDIVVGGAVAVELKYIRGSDDSDRGIGQAVKYASMYP
;
A
#
# COMPACT_ATOMS: atom_id res chain seq x y z
N MET A 1 -7.70 14.84 30.63
CA MET A 1 -7.38 13.63 29.83
C MET A 1 -6.00 13.15 30.25
N ALA A 2 -5.87 11.89 30.67
CA ALA A 2 -4.63 11.35 31.22
C ALA A 2 -3.52 11.31 30.14
N LYS A 3 -2.32 11.74 30.50
CA LYS A 3 -1.17 11.81 29.59
C LYS A 3 -0.63 10.39 29.34
N LEU A 4 -0.43 10.01 28.08
CA LEU A 4 0.17 8.71 27.75
C LEU A 4 1.69 8.75 28.01
N THR A 5 2.10 8.25 29.17
CA THR A 5 3.49 7.97 29.54
C THR A 5 3.86 6.52 29.22
N ARG A 6 5.15 6.16 29.20
CA ARG A 6 5.57 4.75 29.04
C ARG A 6 4.97 3.83 30.12
N LYS A 7 4.82 4.35 31.34
CA LYS A 7 4.22 3.60 32.46
C LYS A 7 2.73 3.33 32.22
N THR A 8 1.96 4.36 31.86
CA THR A 8 0.53 4.19 31.54
C THR A 8 0.31 3.37 30.27
N ALA A 9 1.20 3.47 29.27
CA ALA A 9 1.15 2.64 28.08
C ALA A 9 1.42 1.15 28.41
N ALA A 10 2.33 0.88 29.34
CA ALA A 10 2.58 -0.47 29.83
C ALA A 10 1.37 -1.05 30.56
N GLU A 11 0.71 -0.24 31.39
CA GLU A 11 -0.53 -0.63 32.09
C GLU A 11 -1.63 -0.97 31.07
N PHE A 12 -1.88 -0.12 30.08
CA PHE A 12 -2.84 -0.40 29.01
C PHE A 12 -2.50 -1.65 28.20
N LEU A 13 -1.26 -1.81 27.77
CA LEU A 13 -0.85 -3.00 27.01
C LEU A 13 -0.94 -4.29 27.85
N SER A 14 -0.74 -4.21 29.16
CA SER A 14 -0.84 -5.37 30.04
C SER A 14 -2.28 -5.84 30.24
N GLU A 15 -3.27 -4.96 30.04
CA GLU A 15 -4.70 -5.30 30.08
C GLU A 15 -5.18 -5.97 28.78
N LEU A 16 -4.52 -5.73 27.65
CA LEU A 16 -4.86 -6.32 26.36
C LEU A 16 -4.65 -7.84 26.33
N LYS A 17 -5.37 -8.54 25.47
CA LYS A 17 -5.19 -9.98 25.27
C LYS A 17 -3.89 -10.24 24.51
N ARG A 18 -3.34 -11.45 24.69
CA ARG A 18 -2.08 -11.84 24.03
C ARG A 18 -2.17 -11.72 22.51
N ASP A 19 -3.32 -12.01 21.91
CA ASP A 19 -3.49 -11.93 20.46
C ASP A 19 -3.59 -10.47 19.98
N GLU A 20 -4.23 -9.58 20.74
CA GLU A 20 -4.22 -8.13 20.48
C GLU A 20 -2.79 -7.57 20.55
N LEU A 21 -1.97 -8.06 21.50
CA LEU A 21 -0.55 -7.69 21.58
C LEU A 21 0.26 -8.21 20.40
N LYS A 22 -0.08 -9.38 19.85
CA LYS A 22 0.57 -9.87 18.61
C LYS A 22 0.18 -9.02 17.41
N GLU A 23 -1.08 -8.60 17.32
CA GLU A 23 -1.52 -7.70 16.25
C GLU A 23 -0.79 -6.36 16.33
N ILE A 24 -0.70 -5.77 17.53
CA ILE A 24 0.08 -4.55 17.76
C ILE A 24 1.55 -4.75 17.42
N ALA A 25 2.18 -5.83 17.89
CA ALA A 25 3.56 -6.15 17.53
C ALA A 25 3.72 -6.29 16.01
N SER A 26 2.80 -6.98 15.32
CA SER A 26 2.81 -7.16 13.87
C SER A 26 2.63 -5.85 13.11
N MET A 27 1.76 -4.95 13.58
CA MET A 27 1.58 -3.61 13.00
C MET A 27 2.88 -2.78 13.05
N PHE A 28 3.71 -3.02 14.07
CA PHE A 28 5.03 -2.40 14.20
C PHE A 28 6.17 -3.21 13.58
N GLY A 29 5.85 -4.33 12.88
CA GLY A 29 6.86 -5.20 12.27
C GLY A 29 7.74 -5.94 13.29
N LEU A 30 7.29 -6.07 14.53
CA LEU A 30 8.00 -6.75 15.60
C LEU A 30 7.66 -8.23 15.61
N PRO A 31 8.60 -9.10 16.04
CA PRO A 31 8.32 -10.51 16.24
C PRO A 31 7.07 -10.72 17.13
N ILE A 32 6.19 -11.62 16.72
CA ILE A 32 4.91 -11.93 17.39
C ILE A 32 4.99 -13.15 18.34
N SER A 33 6.15 -13.78 18.43
CA SER A 33 6.42 -14.93 19.29
C SER A 33 6.80 -14.49 20.71
N GLY A 34 6.60 -15.39 21.68
CA GLY A 34 6.96 -15.16 23.08
C GLY A 34 5.79 -15.05 24.05
N THR A 35 6.10 -14.70 25.29
CA THR A 35 5.14 -14.50 26.38
C THR A 35 4.45 -13.14 26.28
N LYS A 36 3.37 -12.95 27.04
CA LYS A 36 2.61 -11.70 27.05
C LYS A 36 3.50 -10.53 27.48
N ASP A 37 4.29 -10.72 28.53
CA ASP A 37 5.17 -9.69 29.09
C ASP A 37 6.34 -9.35 28.16
N GLU A 38 6.85 -10.36 27.43
CA GLU A 38 7.84 -10.15 26.36
C GLU A 38 7.27 -9.31 25.23
N LEU A 39 6.02 -9.54 24.81
CA LEU A 39 5.36 -8.74 23.78
C LEU A 39 5.15 -7.30 24.25
N VAL A 40 4.66 -7.08 25.47
CA VAL A 40 4.49 -5.72 26.04
C VAL A 40 5.83 -4.98 26.10
N SER A 41 6.87 -5.64 26.63
CA SER A 41 8.21 -5.05 26.75
C SER A 41 8.81 -4.73 25.38
N ARG A 42 8.63 -5.62 24.40
CA ARG A 42 9.11 -5.45 23.03
C ARG A 42 8.43 -4.29 22.34
N ILE A 43 7.11 -4.19 22.48
CA ILE A 43 6.31 -3.09 21.94
C ILE A 43 6.77 -1.76 22.57
N LEU A 44 6.87 -1.65 23.89
CA LEU A 44 7.26 -0.39 24.55
C LEU A 44 8.70 0.06 24.24
N SER A 45 9.61 -0.91 24.04
CA SER A 45 11.03 -0.62 23.81
C SER A 45 11.30 -0.21 22.36
N ASN A 46 10.58 -0.80 21.41
CA ASN A 46 10.83 -0.61 19.97
C ASN A 46 9.84 0.34 19.29
N THR A 47 8.80 0.80 19.99
CA THR A 47 7.82 1.73 19.44
C THR A 47 7.89 3.10 20.10
N LYS A 48 7.57 4.13 19.31
CA LYS A 48 7.43 5.48 19.82
C LYS A 48 6.05 5.60 20.46
N LEU A 49 5.98 6.21 21.64
CA LEU A 49 4.71 6.50 22.32
C LEU A 49 3.70 7.21 21.42
N SER A 50 4.16 8.09 20.53
CA SER A 50 3.30 8.80 19.58
C SER A 50 2.63 7.89 18.55
N ASP A 51 3.30 6.80 18.17
CA ASP A 51 2.78 5.84 17.20
C ASP A 51 1.95 4.76 17.91
N LEU A 52 2.38 4.37 19.11
CA LEU A 52 1.60 3.51 19.99
C LEU A 52 0.25 4.14 20.37
N ALA A 53 0.25 5.43 20.66
CA ALA A 53 -0.96 6.17 21.00
C ALA A 53 -1.99 6.15 19.86
N LYS A 54 -1.55 6.21 18.60
CA LYS A 54 -2.45 6.12 17.44
C LYS A 54 -3.12 4.76 17.33
N VAL A 55 -2.37 3.68 17.57
CA VAL A 55 -2.89 2.31 17.56
C VAL A 55 -3.84 2.07 18.73
N LEU A 56 -3.51 2.62 19.91
CA LEU A 56 -4.34 2.53 21.10
C LEU A 56 -5.49 3.57 21.13
N GLY A 57 -5.66 4.40 20.09
CA GLY A 57 -6.72 5.41 20.01
C GLY A 57 -6.59 6.60 20.96
N VAL A 58 -5.41 6.83 21.55
CA VAL A 58 -5.13 7.93 22.49
C VAL A 58 -4.35 9.04 21.78
N LYS A 59 -4.72 10.32 21.96
CA LYS A 59 -4.05 11.45 21.30
C LYS A 59 -2.70 11.79 21.95
N PRO A 60 -1.56 11.77 21.24
CA PRO A 60 -0.31 12.35 21.73
C PRO A 60 -0.13 13.78 21.19
N GLU A 61 0.19 14.75 22.06
CA GLU A 61 0.57 16.09 21.61
C GLU A 61 2.09 16.25 21.39
N SER A 62 2.40 16.98 20.33
CA SER A 62 3.72 17.26 19.76
C SER A 62 4.28 18.62 20.20
N LYS A 63 5.61 18.71 20.41
CA LYS A 63 6.40 19.96 20.20
C LYS A 63 7.79 19.65 19.56
N GLN A 64 8.22 20.61 18.75
CA GLN A 64 9.38 20.72 17.82
C GLN A 64 10.75 20.59 18.56
N LYS A 65 11.93 20.26 17.99
CA LYS A 65 12.69 20.76 16.81
C LYS A 65 14.02 19.94 16.69
N LYS A 66 14.59 19.78 15.48
CA LYS A 66 16.03 19.76 15.06
C LYS A 66 17.07 18.93 15.88
N ASP A 67 17.98 18.10 15.36
CA ASP A 67 18.71 18.04 14.09
C ASP A 67 19.16 16.60 13.75
N GLU A 68 19.34 16.40 12.45
CA GLU A 68 20.28 15.53 11.71
C GLU A 68 20.37 14.00 11.89
N MET A 69 20.19 13.37 10.72
CA MET A 69 20.77 12.13 10.24
C MET A 69 20.52 10.86 11.06
N SER A 70 19.40 10.19 10.74
CA SER A 70 19.46 8.98 9.90
C SER A 70 18.05 8.40 9.71
N GLN A 71 17.70 8.17 8.44
CA GLN A 71 16.59 7.32 7.98
C GLN A 71 15.19 7.75 8.45
N ALA A 72 14.85 8.99 8.10
CA ALA A 72 13.51 9.53 8.08
C ALA A 72 12.82 9.12 6.75
N LYS A 73 11.68 8.41 6.78
CA LYS A 73 10.31 8.99 6.82
C LYS A 73 9.97 9.74 5.51
N GLN A 74 8.79 9.64 4.89
CA GLN A 74 7.49 9.93 5.51
C GLN A 74 6.39 10.03 4.42
N LYS A 75 5.15 9.81 4.87
CA LYS A 75 3.91 10.55 4.52
C LYS A 75 3.29 10.33 3.13
N LYS A 76 2.02 9.94 3.17
CA LYS A 76 0.87 10.72 2.69
C LYS A 76 -0.30 10.40 3.64
N GLN A 77 -0.90 11.32 4.40
CA GLN A 77 -1.36 12.69 4.12
C GLN A 77 -2.31 12.70 2.93
N ASP A 78 -3.61 12.70 3.27
CA ASP A 78 -4.76 12.81 2.38
C ASP A 78 -4.54 13.91 1.34
N SER A 79 -4.22 13.49 0.12
CA SER A 79 -4.82 14.07 -1.05
C SER A 79 -5.81 13.02 -1.49
N GLU A 80 -7.10 13.26 -1.35
CA GLU A 80 -8.11 12.49 -2.06
C GLU A 80 -7.71 12.53 -3.54
N VAL A 81 -7.07 11.46 -4.01
CA VAL A 81 -6.64 11.35 -5.39
C VAL A 81 -7.95 11.27 -6.15
N ASP A 82 -8.33 12.35 -6.82
CA ASP A 82 -9.50 12.36 -7.70
C ASP A 82 -9.30 11.25 -8.74
N ALA A 83 -9.90 10.09 -8.47
CA ALA A 83 -9.74 8.88 -9.24
C ALA A 83 -10.20 9.11 -10.69
N SER A 84 -11.21 9.94 -10.89
CA SER A 84 -11.72 10.30 -12.23
C SER A 84 -10.70 11.12 -13.01
N LYS A 85 -10.06 12.10 -12.37
CA LYS A 85 -9.01 12.91 -13.01
C LYS A 85 -7.76 12.08 -13.28
N LEU A 86 -7.36 11.23 -12.34
CA LEU A 86 -6.23 10.33 -12.48
C LEU A 86 -6.45 9.32 -13.61
N PHE A 87 -7.64 8.70 -13.67
CA PHE A 87 -8.04 7.78 -14.73
C PHE A 87 -7.97 8.44 -16.11
N LYS A 88 -8.54 9.64 -16.26
CA LYS A 88 -8.48 10.40 -17.52
C LYS A 88 -7.05 10.70 -17.95
N GLU A 89 -6.17 11.01 -17.00
CA GLU A 89 -4.75 11.27 -17.28
C GLU A 89 -4.02 10.00 -17.74
N ILE A 90 -4.25 8.87 -17.07
CA ILE A 90 -3.69 7.56 -17.44
C ILE A 90 -4.15 7.16 -18.85
N VAL A 91 -5.45 7.22 -19.12
CA VAL A 91 -6.01 6.90 -20.45
C VAL A 91 -5.42 7.80 -21.54
N LYS A 92 -5.29 9.11 -21.28
CA LYS A 92 -4.69 10.06 -22.24
C LYS A 92 -3.22 9.76 -22.51
N LEU A 93 -2.48 9.31 -21.50
CA LEU A 93 -1.08 8.90 -21.65
C LEU A 93 -0.99 7.61 -22.49
N LEU A 94 -1.70 6.55 -22.09
CA LEU A 94 -1.62 5.24 -22.73
C LEU A 94 -2.15 5.24 -24.18
N LYS A 95 -3.07 6.15 -24.55
CA LYS A 95 -3.49 6.33 -25.95
C LYS A 95 -2.43 6.95 -26.86
N ARG A 96 -1.42 7.61 -26.30
CA ARG A 96 -0.41 8.36 -27.07
C ARG A 96 0.90 7.61 -27.27
N ILE A 97 1.10 6.51 -26.55
CA ILE A 97 2.33 5.74 -26.64
C ILE A 97 2.24 4.72 -27.76
N THR A 98 3.38 4.47 -28.39
CA THR A 98 3.62 3.27 -29.18
C THR A 98 4.67 2.48 -28.42
N PRO A 99 4.30 1.40 -27.72
CA PRO A 99 5.28 0.61 -26.98
C PRO A 99 6.35 0.09 -27.94
N PRO A 100 7.59 -0.10 -27.47
CA PRO A 100 8.61 -0.79 -28.24
C PRO A 100 8.12 -2.20 -28.60
N LYS A 101 8.79 -2.86 -29.53
CA LYS A 101 8.46 -4.24 -29.88
C LYS A 101 8.71 -5.16 -28.68
N VAL A 102 7.64 -5.53 -27.98
CA VAL A 102 7.63 -6.45 -26.83
C VAL A 102 7.19 -7.85 -27.26
N LYS A 103 7.70 -8.87 -26.59
CA LYS A 103 7.51 -10.30 -26.94
C LYS A 103 6.35 -10.96 -26.19
N ASN A 104 6.03 -10.46 -25.00
CA ASN A 104 5.07 -11.06 -24.08
C ASN A 104 4.39 -9.99 -23.20
N GLU A 105 3.45 -10.45 -22.37
CA GLU A 105 2.71 -9.60 -21.42
C GLU A 105 3.62 -8.99 -20.35
N ASP A 106 4.58 -9.75 -19.83
CA ASP A 106 5.53 -9.26 -18.81
C ASP A 106 6.39 -8.08 -19.31
N GLU A 107 6.89 -8.13 -20.54
CA GLU A 107 7.64 -7.02 -21.15
C GLU A 107 6.74 -5.79 -21.39
N LEU A 108 5.48 -6.01 -21.75
CA LEU A 108 4.48 -4.94 -21.88
C LEU A 108 4.18 -4.30 -20.51
N GLU A 109 3.98 -5.12 -19.46
CA GLU A 109 3.75 -4.68 -18.09
C GLU A 109 4.92 -3.86 -17.59
N LEU A 110 6.15 -4.36 -17.73
CA LEU A 110 7.36 -3.66 -17.30
C LEU A 110 7.51 -2.30 -17.98
N TYR A 111 7.23 -2.22 -19.29
CA TYR A 111 7.26 -0.96 -20.03
C TYR A 111 6.21 0.03 -19.52
N VAL A 112 4.96 -0.41 -19.38
CA VAL A 112 3.85 0.44 -18.91
C VAL A 112 4.08 0.88 -17.46
N LEU A 113 4.58 -0.01 -16.60
CA LEU A 113 4.94 0.29 -15.22
C LEU A 113 5.98 1.42 -15.15
N GLY A 114 7.08 1.28 -15.89
CA GLY A 114 8.14 2.30 -15.93
C GLY A 114 7.64 3.65 -16.46
N LEU A 115 6.80 3.63 -17.50
CA LEU A 115 6.18 4.83 -18.05
C LEU A 115 5.29 5.54 -17.02
N LEU A 116 4.43 4.80 -16.34
CA LEU A 116 3.53 5.35 -15.32
C LEU A 116 4.32 5.88 -14.11
N GLN A 117 5.32 5.12 -13.63
CA GLN A 117 6.22 5.57 -12.56
C GLN A 117 6.91 6.89 -12.93
N GLY A 118 7.49 6.97 -14.13
CA GLY A 118 8.13 8.21 -14.60
C GLY A 118 7.15 9.38 -14.69
N LYS A 119 5.94 9.17 -15.20
CA LYS A 119 4.91 10.21 -15.31
C LYS A 119 4.48 10.75 -13.95
N PHE A 120 4.30 9.86 -12.98
CA PHE A 120 3.65 10.15 -11.71
C PHE A 120 4.61 10.41 -10.55
N ALA A 121 5.91 10.13 -10.72
CA ALA A 121 6.96 10.43 -9.74
C ALA A 121 6.95 11.90 -9.30
N SER A 122 6.85 12.84 -10.25
CA SER A 122 6.80 14.29 -9.97
C SER A 122 5.58 14.70 -9.14
N LYS A 123 4.48 13.96 -9.25
CA LYS A 123 3.23 14.18 -8.49
C LYS A 123 3.20 13.42 -7.17
N LYS A 124 4.27 12.68 -6.85
CA LYS A 124 4.37 11.78 -5.70
C LYS A 124 3.23 10.73 -5.67
N ILE A 125 2.62 10.42 -6.81
CA ILE A 125 1.55 9.41 -6.89
C ILE A 125 2.25 8.06 -7.04
N GLU A 126 1.90 7.13 -6.17
CA GLU A 126 2.49 5.79 -6.14
C GLU A 126 2.00 4.96 -7.32
N VAL A 127 2.87 4.14 -7.90
CA VAL A 127 2.54 3.18 -8.95
C VAL A 127 3.14 1.84 -8.55
N VAL A 128 2.27 0.87 -8.26
CA VAL A 128 2.63 -0.41 -7.65
C VAL A 128 2.34 -1.54 -8.64
N PRO A 129 3.32 -2.37 -9.01
CA PRO A 129 3.06 -3.64 -9.68
C PRO A 129 2.46 -4.62 -8.68
N GLN A 130 1.43 -5.32 -9.09
CA GLN A 130 0.70 -6.27 -8.25
C GLN A 130 0.93 -7.72 -8.71
N THR A 131 1.62 -7.94 -9.83
CA THR A 131 1.90 -9.27 -10.44
C THR A 131 3.00 -10.09 -9.73
N ILE A 132 3.41 -9.74 -8.51
CA ILE A 132 4.40 -10.53 -7.74
C ILE A 132 3.75 -11.16 -6.51
N ALA A 133 2.79 -12.05 -6.72
CA ALA A 133 2.57 -13.24 -5.90
C ALA A 133 1.39 -14.07 -6.41
N VAL A 134 1.71 -15.22 -7.00
CA VAL A 134 1.08 -16.54 -6.78
C VAL A 134 -0.43 -16.54 -6.51
N SER A 135 -1.17 -17.22 -7.40
CA SER A 135 -2.54 -17.70 -7.21
C SER A 135 -2.81 -18.18 -5.77
N ARG A 136 -3.25 -17.28 -4.88
CA ARG A 136 -3.91 -17.63 -3.62
C ARG A 136 -5.40 -17.42 -3.81
N GLY A 137 -5.99 -18.38 -4.51
CA GLY A 137 -7.44 -18.61 -4.59
C GLY A 137 -8.24 -17.53 -5.29
N LYS A 138 -8.78 -17.84 -6.47
CA LYS A 138 -10.00 -17.25 -7.12
C LYS A 138 -10.18 -15.73 -7.19
N THR A 139 -9.25 -14.91 -6.73
CA THR A 139 -9.30 -13.44 -6.79
C THR A 139 -8.32 -12.99 -7.86
N THR A 140 -8.85 -12.48 -8.96
CA THR A 140 -8.09 -11.86 -10.04
C THR A 140 -7.54 -10.52 -9.54
N GLN A 141 -6.22 -10.37 -9.53
CA GLN A 141 -5.51 -9.17 -9.08
C GLN A 141 -5.07 -8.39 -10.32
N PRO A 142 -5.29 -7.06 -10.38
CA PRO A 142 -4.88 -6.26 -11.53
C PRO A 142 -3.37 -6.19 -11.63
N ASP A 143 -2.81 -5.94 -12.81
CA ASP A 143 -1.35 -5.92 -13.01
C ASP A 143 -0.67 -4.71 -12.33
N ILE A 144 -1.26 -3.52 -12.45
CA ILE A 144 -0.70 -2.27 -11.91
C ILE A 144 -1.77 -1.46 -11.17
N VAL A 145 -1.42 -0.88 -10.03
CA VAL A 145 -2.27 0.07 -9.30
C VAL A 145 -1.59 1.43 -9.20
N VAL A 146 -2.32 2.49 -9.59
CA VAL A 146 -1.86 3.88 -9.55
C VAL A 146 -2.64 4.65 -8.48
N GLY A 147 -1.91 5.25 -7.55
CA GLY A 147 -2.45 6.11 -6.49
C GLY A 147 -3.39 5.40 -5.51
N GLY A 148 -3.37 4.06 -5.47
CA GLY A 148 -4.32 3.25 -4.70
C GLY A 148 -5.77 3.34 -5.19
N ALA A 149 -6.01 3.98 -6.35
CA ALA A 149 -7.35 4.35 -6.81
C ALA A 149 -7.68 3.90 -8.23
N VAL A 150 -6.67 3.70 -9.09
CA VAL A 150 -6.87 3.25 -10.47
C VAL A 150 -6.10 1.96 -10.71
N ALA A 151 -6.82 0.91 -11.14
CA ALA A 151 -6.23 -0.34 -11.61
C ALA A 151 -5.99 -0.29 -13.12
N VAL A 152 -4.87 -0.83 -13.57
CA VAL A 152 -4.50 -0.99 -14.97
C VAL A 152 -4.22 -2.48 -15.20
N GLU A 153 -5.03 -3.08 -16.06
CA GLU A 153 -4.86 -4.44 -16.56
C GLU A 153 -4.32 -4.35 -17.99
N LEU A 154 -3.36 -5.21 -18.31
CA LEU A 154 -2.70 -5.29 -19.60
C LEU A 154 -2.94 -6.67 -20.19
N LYS A 155 -3.18 -6.70 -21.50
CA LYS A 155 -3.28 -7.95 -22.26
C LYS A 155 -2.45 -7.83 -23.53
N TYR A 156 -1.54 -8.78 -23.73
CA TYR A 156 -0.77 -8.87 -24.95
C TYR A 156 -1.54 -9.67 -26.01
N ILE A 157 -2.17 -8.96 -26.94
CA ILE A 157 -3.03 -9.57 -27.98
C ILE A 157 -2.17 -10.05 -29.15
N ARG A 158 -2.10 -11.37 -29.38
CA ARG A 158 -1.44 -11.95 -30.55
C ARG A 158 -2.40 -12.24 -31.70
N GLY A 159 -3.69 -12.42 -31.39
CA GLY A 159 -4.75 -12.68 -32.36
C GLY A 159 -6.14 -12.35 -31.81
N SER A 160 -7.19 -12.62 -32.60
CA SER A 160 -8.59 -12.31 -32.25
C SER A 160 -9.05 -12.94 -30.94
N ASP A 161 -8.64 -14.19 -30.68
CA ASP A 161 -9.09 -14.96 -29.52
C ASP A 161 -8.57 -14.38 -28.19
N ASP A 162 -7.38 -13.77 -28.22
CA ASP A 162 -6.80 -13.09 -27.06
C ASP A 162 -7.55 -11.78 -26.74
N SER A 163 -8.04 -11.10 -27.79
CA SER A 163 -8.82 -9.87 -27.66
C SER A 163 -10.15 -10.12 -26.95
N ASP A 164 -10.88 -11.16 -27.36
CA ASP A 164 -12.18 -11.50 -26.77
C ASP A 164 -12.06 -11.90 -25.30
N ARG A 165 -11.00 -12.66 -24.96
CA ARG A 165 -10.67 -13.01 -23.56
C ARG A 165 -10.31 -11.80 -22.72
N GLY A 166 -9.57 -10.84 -23.28
CA GLY A 166 -9.23 -9.59 -22.59
C GLY A 166 -10.47 -8.76 -22.26
N ILE A 167 -11.39 -8.64 -23.22
CA ILE A 167 -12.67 -7.92 -23.02
C ILE A 167 -13.52 -8.59 -21.94
N GLY A 168 -13.65 -9.92 -21.98
CA GLY A 168 -14.41 -10.66 -20.97
C GLY A 168 -13.89 -10.45 -19.54
N GLN A 169 -12.57 -10.36 -19.37
CA GLN A 169 -11.96 -10.06 -18.07
C GLN A 169 -12.23 -8.63 -17.61
N ALA A 170 -12.09 -7.65 -18.49
CA ALA A 170 -12.38 -6.25 -18.17
C ALA A 170 -13.84 -6.05 -17.73
N VAL A 171 -14.80 -6.69 -18.42
CA VAL A 171 -16.23 -6.67 -18.04
C VAL A 171 -16.44 -7.29 -16.66
N LYS A 172 -15.75 -8.40 -16.35
CA LYS A 172 -15.84 -9.05 -15.04
C LYS A 172 -15.34 -8.14 -13.91
N TYR A 173 -14.22 -7.44 -14.11
CA TYR A 173 -13.72 -6.50 -13.11
C TYR A 173 -14.66 -5.32 -12.88
N ALA A 174 -15.23 -4.76 -13.95
CA ALA A 174 -16.22 -3.68 -13.83
C ALA A 174 -17.45 -4.10 -13.01
N SER A 175 -17.85 -5.38 -13.08
CA SER A 175 -18.96 -5.91 -12.27
C SER A 175 -18.60 -6.14 -10.79
N MET A 176 -17.33 -6.36 -10.48
CA MET A 176 -16.83 -6.62 -9.12
C MET A 176 -16.52 -5.33 -8.35
N TYR A 177 -16.23 -4.25 -9.07
CA TYR A 177 -15.85 -2.95 -8.51
C TYR A 177 -16.72 -1.84 -9.12
N PRO A 178 -17.98 -1.68 -8.69
CA PRO A 178 -18.90 -0.64 -9.18
C PRO A 178 -18.49 0.78 -8.76
#